data_AF-A0A5D3B6K4-F1
#
_entry.id   AF-A0A5D3B6K4-F1
#
_cell.length_a   1.000
_cell.length_b   1.000
_cell.length_c   1.000
_cell.angle_alpha   90.00
_cell.angle_beta   90.00
_cell.angle_gamma   90.00
#
_symmetry.space_group_name_H-M   'P 1'
#
loop_
_entity.id
_entity.type
_entity.pdbx_description
1 polymer ?
#
loop_
_entity_poly.entity_id
_entity_poly.type
_entity_poly.pdbx_seq_one_letter_code
_entity_poly.pdbx_strand_id
1 'polypeptide(L)'
;IASLLTDVLHVGIDLKQCKTFHDPAFRTLYDGTEVAGTEEAIKGEMKEAWERMRGTEGEDMRPRIKEVKSRMRESLANGRAGRDMAKL
;
A
#
# COMPACT_ATOMS: atom_id res chain seq x y z
N ILE A 1 4.38 7.42 0.76
CA ILE A 1 4.77 6.33 -0.16
C ILE A 1 3.76 5.20 -0.12
N ALA A 2 3.41 4.65 1.05
CA ALA A 2 2.37 3.60 1.16
C ALA A 2 1.05 4.02 0.50
N SER A 3 0.49 5.18 0.85
CA SER A 3 -0.76 5.70 0.27
C SER A 3 -0.74 5.87 -1.25
N LEU A 4 0.39 6.28 -1.84
CA LEU A 4 0.51 6.38 -3.30
C LEU A 4 0.36 4.99 -3.95
N LEU A 5 0.95 3.95 -3.37
CA LEU A 5 0.90 2.60 -3.90
C LEU A 5 -0.46 1.94 -3.67
N THR A 6 -1.12 2.20 -2.55
CA THR A 6 -2.37 1.52 -2.16
C THR A 6 -3.62 2.27 -2.61
N ASP A 7 -3.62 3.60 -2.45
CA ASP A 7 -4.83 4.42 -2.59
C ASP A 7 -4.94 5.05 -3.97
N VAL A 8 -3.81 5.33 -4.64
CA VAL A 8 -3.77 5.93 -5.99
C VAL A 8 -3.51 4.87 -7.05
N LEU A 9 -2.45 4.08 -6.88
CA LEU A 9 -2.03 3.10 -7.88
C LEU A 9 -2.71 1.73 -7.70
N HIS A 10 -3.32 1.48 -6.54
CA HIS A 10 -4.00 0.22 -6.22
C HIS A 10 -3.14 -1.02 -6.54
N VAL A 11 -1.86 -0.98 -6.11
CA VAL A 11 -0.86 -2.03 -6.33
C VAL A 11 -0.37 -2.69 -5.04
N GLY A 12 -1.02 -2.42 -3.91
CA GLY A 12 -0.67 -3.03 -2.64
C GLY A 12 -1.73 -2.85 -1.57
N ILE A 13 -1.51 -3.50 -0.43
CA ILE A 13 -2.34 -3.41 0.77
C ILE A 13 -1.50 -2.75 1.87
N ASP A 14 -2.06 -1.74 2.54
CA ASP A 14 -1.43 -1.06 3.67
C ASP A 14 -1.85 -1.76 4.97
N LEU A 15 -0.88 -2.31 5.71
CA LEU A 15 -1.11 -2.93 7.01
C LEU A 15 -1.12 -1.84 8.08
N LYS A 16 -2.33 -1.43 8.48
CA LYS A 16 -2.58 -0.30 9.37
C LYS A 16 -2.33 -0.65 10.83
N GLN A 17 -2.57 -1.90 11.24
CA GLN A 17 -2.33 -2.34 12.63
C GLN A 17 -0.84 -2.40 12.98
N CYS A 18 0.04 -2.45 11.97
CA CYS A 18 1.48 -2.40 12.14
C CYS A 18 2.03 -0.97 12.39
N LYS A 19 1.19 0.07 12.27
CA LYS A 19 1.63 1.46 12.47
C LYS A 19 1.84 1.74 13.95
N THR A 20 3.05 2.14 14.32
CA THR A 20 3.40 2.52 15.69
C THR A 20 3.26 4.04 15.84
N PHE A 21 2.22 4.48 16.53
CA PHE A 21 2.05 5.88 16.90
C PHE A 21 2.51 6.11 18.34
N HIS A 22 3.39 7.09 18.53
CA HIS A 22 3.88 7.47 19.86
C HIS A 22 2.84 8.22 20.69
N ASP A 23 1.97 8.98 20.03
CA ASP A 23 0.90 9.75 20.66
C ASP A 23 -0.47 9.08 20.37
N PRO A 24 -1.25 8.74 21.42
CA PRO A 24 -2.57 8.14 21.31
C PRO A 24 -3.56 8.90 20.42
N ALA A 25 -3.42 10.22 20.28
CA ALA A 25 -4.27 11.06 19.44
C ALA A 25 -4.18 10.69 17.95
N PHE A 26 -3.12 10.00 17.52
CA PHE A 26 -2.92 9.58 16.13
C PHE A 26 -3.29 8.12 15.86
N ARG A 27 -3.95 7.43 16.82
CA ARG A 27 -4.41 6.04 16.61
C ARG A 27 -5.55 5.92 15.61
N THR A 28 -6.28 7.00 15.33
CA THR A 28 -7.31 7.00 14.28
C THR A 28 -6.73 7.53 12.98
N LEU A 29 -6.78 6.71 11.93
CA LEU A 29 -6.31 7.07 10.60
C LEU A 29 -7.32 7.97 9.88
N TYR A 30 -6.88 8.57 8.77
CA TYR A 30 -7.69 9.50 7.97
C TYR A 30 -9.00 8.90 7.43
N ASP A 31 -9.07 7.57 7.34
CA ASP A 31 -10.23 6.81 6.88
C ASP A 31 -11.12 6.30 8.02
N GLY A 32 -10.84 6.70 9.27
CA GLY A 32 -11.56 6.28 10.47
C GLY A 32 -11.11 4.95 11.05
N THR A 33 -10.09 4.28 10.49
CA THR A 33 -9.55 3.04 11.06
C THR A 33 -8.82 3.33 12.36
N GLU A 34 -9.22 2.68 13.46
CA GLU A 34 -8.51 2.73 14.72
C GLU A 34 -7.40 1.65 14.78
N VAL A 35 -6.19 2.09 15.09
CA VAL A 35 -5.01 1.21 15.26
C VAL A 35 -4.93 0.77 16.72
N ALA A 36 -5.28 -0.50 16.95
CA ALA A 36 -5.16 -1.14 18.24
C ALA A 36 -3.70 -1.53 18.54
N GLY A 37 -2.97 -2.00 17.52
CA GLY A 37 -1.55 -2.34 17.61
C GLY A 37 -1.25 -3.56 18.51
N THR A 38 -2.26 -4.39 18.81
CA THR A 38 -2.07 -5.65 19.54
C THR A 38 -1.60 -6.76 18.60
N GLU A 39 -0.95 -7.78 19.14
CA GLU A 39 -0.47 -8.92 18.35
C GLU A 39 -1.62 -9.64 17.64
N GLU A 40 -2.77 -9.77 18.31
CA GLU A 40 -3.98 -10.35 17.74
C GLU A 40 -4.53 -9.53 16.57
N ALA A 41 -4.58 -8.20 16.71
CA ALA A 41 -5.05 -7.31 15.65
C ALA A 41 -4.13 -7.36 14.43
N ILE A 42 -2.82 -7.38 14.65
CA ILE A 42 -1.82 -7.49 13.58
C ILE A 42 -1.96 -8.83 12.85
N LYS A 43 -2.05 -9.95 13.58
CA LYS A 43 -2.20 -11.28 12.97
C LYS A 43 -3.52 -11.40 12.19
N GLY A 44 -4.60 -10.82 12.71
CA GLY A 44 -5.89 -10.74 12.03
C GLY A 44 -5.78 -10.01 10.69
N GLU A 45 -5.21 -8.80 10.70
CA GLU A 45 -5.02 -7.99 9.48
C GLU A 45 -4.10 -8.70 8.47
N MET A 46 -3.02 -9.35 8.93
CA MET A 46 -2.14 -10.11 8.05
C MET A 46 -2.85 -11.28 7.36
N LYS A 47 -3.74 -11.98 8.08
CA LYS A 47 -4.52 -13.07 7.51
C LYS A 47 -5.51 -12.57 6.46
N GLU A 48 -6.22 -11.48 6.75
CA GLU A 48 -7.14 -10.85 5.81
C GLU A 48 -6.39 -10.38 4.55
N ALA A 49 -5.26 -9.70 4.72
CA ALA A 49 -4.43 -9.26 3.61
C ALA A 49 -3.96 -10.44 2.76
N TRP A 50 -3.59 -11.57 3.38
CA TRP A 50 -3.19 -12.78 2.66
C TRP A 50 -4.34 -13.38 1.84
N GLU A 51 -5.55 -13.42 2.38
CA GLU A 51 -6.74 -13.89 1.68
C GLU A 51 -7.09 -12.99 0.49
N ARG A 52 -7.08 -11.67 0.69
CA ARG A 52 -7.29 -10.67 -0.37
C ARG A 52 -6.26 -10.78 -1.50
N MET A 53 -4.99 -10.97 -1.16
CA MET A 53 -3.89 -11.17 -2.12
C MET A 53 -3.99 -12.50 -2.90
N ARG A 54 -4.69 -13.50 -2.37
CA ARG A 54 -4.98 -14.76 -3.07
C ARG A 54 -6.28 -14.71 -3.87
N GLY A 55 -7.18 -13.79 -3.55
CA GLY A 55 -8.44 -13.59 -4.25
C GLY A 55 -8.31 -12.72 -5.49
N THR A 56 -9.47 -12.30 -6.00
CA THR A 56 -9.62 -11.46 -7.19
C THR A 56 -8.84 -10.15 -7.09
N GLU A 57 -8.82 -9.53 -5.91
CA GLU A 57 -8.07 -8.29 -5.68
C GLU A 57 -6.56 -8.47 -5.95
N GLY A 58 -6.00 -9.60 -5.50
CA GLY A 58 -4.61 -9.97 -5.80
C GLY A 58 -4.35 -10.28 -7.27
N GLU A 59 -5.32 -10.87 -7.97
CA GLU A 59 -5.22 -11.11 -9.41
C GLU A 59 -5.19 -9.79 -10.19
N ASP A 60 -5.99 -8.80 -9.79
CA ASP A 60 -6.03 -7.47 -10.39
C ASP A 60 -4.80 -6.61 -10.05
N MET A 61 -4.22 -6.77 -8.85
CA MET A 61 -3.01 -6.05 -8.43
C MET A 61 -1.76 -6.47 -9.21
N ARG A 62 -1.63 -7.76 -9.57
CA ARG A 62 -0.46 -8.34 -10.25
C ARG A 62 -0.11 -7.69 -11.60
N PRO A 63 -1.04 -7.45 -12.54
CA PRO A 63 -0.74 -6.75 -13.77
C PRO A 63 -0.41 -5.27 -13.51
N ARG A 64 -1.11 -4.61 -12.60
CA ARG A 64 -0.88 -3.20 -12.27
C ARG A 64 0.52 -2.94 -11.73
N ILE A 65 1.01 -3.78 -10.80
CA ILE A 65 2.37 -3.62 -10.27
C ILE A 65 3.45 -3.88 -11.33
N LYS A 66 3.20 -4.79 -12.29
CA LYS A 66 4.12 -5.03 -13.42
C LYS A 66 4.20 -3.79 -14.32
N GLU A 67 3.06 -3.17 -14.61
CA GLU A 67 3.01 -1.95 -15.41
C GLU A 67 3.72 -0.78 -14.73
N VAL A 68 3.42 -0.53 -13.45
CA VAL A 68 4.11 0.50 -12.65
C VAL A 68 5.62 0.28 -12.68
N LYS A 69 6.07 -0.97 -12.50
CA LYS A 69 7.50 -1.32 -12.54
C LYS A 69 8.12 -1.09 -13.92
N SER A 70 7.40 -1.36 -15.01
CA SER A 70 7.89 -1.10 -16.37
C SER A 70 8.06 0.40 -16.61
N ARG A 71 7.02 1.18 -16.31
CA ARG A 71 7.03 2.63 -16.47
C ARG A 71 8.14 3.29 -15.65
N MET A 72 8.36 2.84 -14.41
CA MET A 72 9.47 3.33 -13.59
C MET A 72 10.84 2.99 -14.20
N ARG A 73 11.02 1.79 -14.74
CA ARG A 73 12.28 1.39 -15.40
C ARG A 73 12.55 2.21 -16.66
N GLU A 74 11.55 2.40 -17.50
CA GLU A 74 11.64 3.23 -18.70
C GLU A 74 11.94 4.69 -18.35
N SER A 75 11.27 5.23 -17.33
CA SER A 75 11.49 6.60 -16.90
C SER A 75 12.89 6.80 -16.32
N LEU A 76 13.41 5.82 -15.57
CA LEU A 76 14.80 5.83 -15.08
C LEU A 76 15.80 5.75 -16.22
N ALA A 77 15.61 4.84 -17.17
CA ALA A 77 16.48 4.69 -18.34
C ALA A 77 16.56 5.97 -19.20
N ASN A 78 15.46 6.73 -19.26
CA ASN A 78 15.36 7.97 -20.00
C ASN A 78 15.72 9.24 -19.19
N GLY A 79 16.17 9.08 -17.93
CA GLY A 79 16.50 10.21 -17.05
C GLY A 79 15.31 11.11 -16.69
N ARG A 80 14.08 10.60 -16.83
CA ARG A 80 12.81 11.31 -16.58
C ARG A 80 12.12 10.90 -15.28
N ALA A 81 12.72 10.00 -14.49
CA ALA A 81 12.14 9.42 -13.28
C ALA A 81 11.46 10.46 -12.36
N GLY A 82 12.13 11.58 -12.07
CA GLY A 82 11.56 12.62 -11.21
C GLY A 82 10.36 13.36 -11.82
N ARG A 83 10.29 13.46 -13.15
CA ARG A 83 9.22 14.16 -13.88
C ARG A 83 8.00 13.29 -14.09
N ASP A 84 8.18 12.00 -14.34
CA ASP A 84 7.06 11.09 -14.61
C ASP A 84 6.42 10.60 -13.30
N MET A 85 7.20 10.48 -12.21
CA MET A 85 6.66 10.23 -10.87
C MET A 85 5.73 11.35 -10.37
N ALA A 86 5.91 12.59 -10.84
CA ALA A 86 5.05 13.72 -10.49
C ALA A 86 3.73 13.75 -11.28
N LYS A 87 3.55 12.86 -12.25
CA LYS A 87 2.36 12.77 -13.12
C LYS A 87 1.52 11.51 -12.88
N LEU A 88 1.99 10.61 -12.02
CA LEU A 88 1.25 9.48 -11.47
C LEU A 88 0.37 9.96 -10.32
#